data_AF-A0A7J7MZV0-F1
#
_entry.id   AF-A0A7J7MZV0-F1
#
_cell.length_a   1.000
_cell.length_b   1.000
_cell.length_c   1.000
_cell.angle_alpha   90.00
_cell.angle_beta   90.00
_cell.angle_gamma   90.00
#
_symmetry.space_group_name_H-M   'P 1'
#
loop_
_entity.id
_entity.type
_entity.pdbx_description
1 polymer ?
#
loop_
_entity_poly.entity_id
_entity_poly.type
_entity_poly.pdbx_seq_one_letter_code
_entity_poly.pdbx_strand_id
1 'polypeptide(L)'
;MIWKLDIQGIFSTKNAYETLRSKDDLAWWWKYIWRQAIHSKLGGFAWCLLNHLLPMDDAIMKRGISIVSVCHQCHNASETESHTLLQCPFAVSL
;
A
#
# COMPACT_ATOMS: atom_id res chain seq x y z
N MET A 1 -29.50 -21.57 -13.07
CA MET A 1 -29.01 -20.22 -12.71
C MET A 1 -28.32 -19.65 -13.95
N ILE A 2 -28.72 -18.48 -14.43
CA ILE A 2 -28.16 -17.86 -15.66
C ILE A 2 -27.27 -16.69 -15.23
N TRP A 3 -26.04 -16.64 -15.76
CA TRP A 3 -25.10 -15.56 -15.49
C TRP A 3 -25.57 -14.27 -16.18
N LYS A 4 -25.88 -13.22 -15.42
CA LYS A 4 -26.48 -11.98 -15.94
C LYS A 4 -25.49 -10.96 -16.49
N LEU A 5 -24.19 -11.19 -16.28
CA LEU A 5 -23.11 -10.28 -16.69
C LEU A 5 -22.55 -10.63 -18.07
N ASP A 6 -23.16 -11.61 -18.76
CA ASP A 6 -22.83 -11.97 -20.12
C ASP A 6 -24.10 -12.10 -20.96
N ILE A 7 -24.07 -11.60 -22.19
CA ILE A 7 -25.20 -11.65 -23.13
C ILE A 7 -25.52 -13.08 -23.59
N GLN A 8 -24.53 -13.98 -23.56
CA GLN A 8 -24.74 -15.40 -23.89
C GLN A 8 -25.14 -16.22 -22.66
N GLY A 9 -25.13 -15.62 -21.46
CA GLY A 9 -25.46 -16.27 -20.20
C GLY A 9 -24.42 -17.31 -19.75
N ILE A 10 -23.26 -17.36 -20.41
CA ILE A 10 -22.20 -18.34 -20.14
C ILE A 10 -21.29 -17.76 -19.06
N PHE A 11 -21.11 -18.52 -17.98
CA PHE A 11 -20.16 -18.14 -16.94
C PHE A 11 -18.72 -18.37 -17.41
N SER A 12 -17.89 -17.36 -17.24
CA SER A 12 -16.44 -17.47 -17.37
C SER A 12 -15.76 -16.69 -16.25
N THR A 13 -14.78 -17.31 -15.61
CA THR A 13 -13.98 -16.68 -14.55
C THR A 13 -13.30 -15.40 -15.04
N LYS A 14 -12.88 -15.37 -16.30
CA LYS A 14 -12.30 -14.19 -16.94
C LYS A 14 -13.29 -13.03 -17.01
N ASN A 15 -14.49 -13.28 -17.56
CA ASN A 15 -15.51 -12.24 -17.72
C ASN A 15 -16.01 -11.73 -16.35
N ALA A 16 -16.19 -12.66 -15.40
CA ALA A 16 -16.53 -12.31 -14.02
C ALA A 16 -15.47 -11.39 -13.39
N TYR A 17 -14.19 -11.75 -13.51
CA TYR A 17 -13.11 -10.92 -12.97
C TYR A 17 -13.02 -9.54 -13.64
N GLU A 18 -13.10 -9.47 -14.96
CA GLU A 18 -13.04 -8.20 -15.71
C GLU A 18 -14.21 -7.27 -15.39
N THR A 19 -15.38 -7.83 -15.09
CA THR A 19 -16.58 -7.08 -14.72
C THR A 19 -16.54 -6.60 -13.27
N LEU A 20 -16.00 -7.42 -12.37
CA LEU A 20 -15.91 -7.10 -10.94
C LEU A 20 -14.73 -6.19 -10.60
N ARG A 21 -13.66 -6.21 -11.41
CA ARG A 21 -12.49 -5.39 -11.19
C ARG A 21 -12.83 -3.92 -11.44
N SER A 22 -12.55 -3.06 -10.45
CA SER A 22 -12.49 -1.62 -10.66
C SER A 22 -11.44 -1.29 -11.73
N LYS A 23 -11.87 -0.64 -12.81
CA LYS A 23 -10.99 -0.10 -13.86
C LYS A 23 -10.50 1.30 -13.48
N ASP A 24 -10.03 1.45 -12.25
CA ASP A 24 -9.44 2.71 -11.82
C ASP A 24 -8.17 2.96 -12.61
N ASP A 25 -7.95 4.23 -12.97
CA ASP A 25 -6.71 4.64 -13.58
C ASP A 25 -5.54 4.32 -12.66
N LEU A 26 -4.50 3.73 -13.23
CA LEU A 26 -3.27 3.45 -12.51
C LEU A 26 -2.70 4.76 -11.97
N ALA A 27 -2.36 4.76 -10.67
CA ALA A 27 -1.72 5.91 -10.06
C ALA A 27 -0.48 6.33 -10.86
N TRP A 28 -0.25 7.63 -11.00
CA TRP A 28 0.83 8.19 -11.83
C TRP A 28 2.22 7.63 -11.45
N TRP A 29 2.40 7.24 -10.18
CA TRP A 29 3.63 6.68 -9.64
C TRP A 29 3.83 5.19 -9.96
N TRP A 30 2.79 4.46 -10.40
CA TRP A 30 2.81 3.00 -10.61
C TRP A 30 3.93 2.55 -11.54
N LYS A 31 4.08 3.23 -12.67
CA LYS A 31 5.12 2.96 -13.68
C LYS A 31 6.54 3.17 -13.17
N TYR A 32 6.73 3.89 -12.07
CA TYR A 32 8.05 4.13 -11.48
C TYR A 32 8.44 3.01 -10.53
N ILE A 33 7.50 2.47 -9.76
CA ILE A 33 7.74 1.36 -8.83
C ILE A 33 8.11 0.07 -9.56
N TRP A 34 7.43 -0.22 -10.67
CA TRP A 34 7.56 -1.49 -11.38
C TRP A 34 8.51 -1.44 -12.58
N ARG A 35 9.44 -0.48 -12.60
CA ARG A 35 10.51 -0.47 -13.61
C ARG A 35 11.43 -1.66 -13.38
N GLN A 36 11.90 -2.29 -14.46
CA GLN A 36 12.77 -3.47 -14.41
C GLN A 36 14.08 -3.25 -13.63
N ALA A 37 14.52 -1.99 -13.51
CA ALA A 37 15.70 -1.62 -12.72
C ALA A 37 15.49 -1.70 -11.20
N ILE A 38 14.24 -1.70 -10.73
CA ILE A 38 13.92 -1.76 -9.30
C ILE A 38 13.75 -3.21 -8.89
N HIS A 39 14.52 -3.62 -7.89
CA HIS A 39 14.37 -4.95 -7.31
C HIS A 39 12.96 -5.09 -6.72
N SER A 40 12.28 -6.22 -6.99
CA SER A 40 10.88 -6.46 -6.58
C SER A 40 10.62 -6.20 -5.10
N LYS A 41 11.61 -6.42 -4.23
CA LYS A 41 11.52 -6.12 -2.79
C LYS A 41 11.36 -4.62 -2.52
N LEU A 42 12.14 -3.78 -3.21
CA LEU A 42 12.04 -2.31 -3.10
C LEU A 42 10.74 -1.81 -3.72
N GLY A 43 10.32 -2.40 -4.84
CA GLY A 43 9.04 -2.09 -5.47
C GLY A 43 7.87 -2.37 -4.54
N GLY A 44 7.85 -3.55 -3.91
CA GLY A 44 6.84 -3.90 -2.91
C GLY A 44 6.83 -2.96 -1.71
N PHE A 45 8.01 -2.62 -1.17
CA PHE A 45 8.13 -1.66 -0.07
C PHE A 45 7.58 -0.27 -0.46
N ALA A 46 7.99 0.27 -1.61
CA ALA A 46 7.51 1.56 -2.09
C ALA A 46 5.99 1.56 -2.35
N TRP A 47 5.45 0.45 -2.87
CA TRP A 47 4.01 0.30 -3.07
C TRP A 47 3.27 0.31 -1.73
N CYS A 48 3.74 -0.43 -0.71
CA CYS A 48 3.15 -0.39 0.62
C CYS A 48 3.21 1.02 1.22
N LEU A 49 4.35 1.70 1.09
CA LEU A 49 4.54 3.07 1.58
C LEU A 49 3.56 4.06 0.93
N LEU A 50 3.44 4.03 -0.40
CA LEU A 50 2.60 4.97 -1.13
C LEU A 50 1.09 4.73 -0.93
N ASN A 51 0.71 3.56 -0.41
CA ASN A 51 -0.67 3.23 -0.05
C ASN A 51 -0.93 3.33 1.47
N HIS A 52 0.02 3.80 2.29
CA HIS A 52 -0.08 3.84 3.74
C HIS A 52 -0.38 2.47 4.39
N LEU A 53 0.23 1.42 3.83
CA LEU A 53 0.03 0.03 4.24
C LEU A 53 1.19 -0.51 5.10
N LEU A 54 2.13 0.35 5.51
CA LEU A 54 3.20 -0.09 6.40
C LEU A 54 2.64 -0.41 7.79
N PRO A 55 3.14 -1.47 8.45
CA PRO A 55 2.73 -1.82 9.81
C PRO A 55 3.43 -0.89 10.81
N MET A 56 3.01 0.38 10.84
CA MET A 56 3.48 1.39 11.80
C MET A 56 2.41 1.63 12.87
N ASP A 57 2.81 2.19 14.00
CA ASP A 57 1.88 2.54 15.08
C ASP A 57 0.72 3.44 14.62
N ASP A 58 0.97 4.41 13.74
CA ASP A 58 -0.07 5.28 13.17
C ASP A 58 -1.15 4.47 12.40
N ALA A 59 -0.75 3.43 11.67
CA ALA A 59 -1.69 2.56 10.97
C ALA A 59 -2.56 1.73 11.94
N ILE A 60 -2.02 1.38 13.12
CA ILE A 60 -2.74 0.69 14.20
C ILE A 60 -3.71 1.66 14.89
N MET A 61 -3.26 2.87 15.20
CA MET A 61 -4.08 3.91 15.82
C MET A 61 -5.25 4.35 14.93
N LYS A 62 -5.06 4.46 13.61
CA LYS A 62 -6.14 4.72 12.64
C LYS A 62 -7.25 3.67 12.64
N ARG A 63 -6.98 2.47 13.14
CA ARG A 63 -7.98 1.39 13.32
C ARG A 63 -8.70 1.45 14.66
N GLY A 64 -8.48 2.51 15.46
CA GLY A 64 -9.10 2.72 16.76
C GLY A 64 -8.42 2.00 17.91
N ILE A 65 -7.22 1.43 17.70
CA ILE A 65 -6.47 0.74 18.74
C ILE A 65 -5.56 1.76 19.43
N SER A 66 -5.79 1.99 20.72
CA SER A 66 -4.96 2.90 21.52
C SER A 66 -3.64 2.22 21.91
N ILE A 67 -2.54 2.70 21.36
CA ILE A 67 -1.17 2.30 21.70
C ILE A 67 -0.31 3.53 21.98
N VAL A 68 0.81 3.32 22.69
CA VAL A 68 1.82 4.37 22.87
C VAL A 68 2.66 4.43 21.61
N SER A 69 2.48 5.47 20.80
CA SER A 69 3.28 5.67 19.59
C SER A 69 4.52 6.50 19.89
N VAL A 70 5.69 5.86 19.82
CA VAL A 70 7.01 6.50 19.98
C VAL A 70 7.97 5.84 19.01
N CYS A 71 8.72 6.64 18.26
CA CYS A 71 9.73 6.14 17.33
C CYS A 71 10.79 5.33 18.07
N HIS A 72 10.93 4.05 17.69
CA HIS A 72 11.90 3.14 18.29
C HIS A 72 13.37 3.52 18.04
N GLN A 73 13.65 4.37 17.05
CA GLN A 73 15.02 4.75 16.72
C GLN A 73 15.47 6.00 17.49
N CYS A 74 14.68 7.08 17.44
CA CYS A 74 15.08 8.34 18.07
C CYS A 74 14.44 8.61 19.44
N HIS A 75 13.37 7.89 19.81
CA HIS A 75 12.64 8.04 21.06
C HIS A 75 12.12 9.47 21.34
N ASN A 76 12.08 10.34 20.32
CA ASN A 76 11.82 11.77 20.48
C ASN A 76 10.53 12.27 19.80
N ALA A 77 9.90 11.43 18.98
CA ALA A 77 8.63 11.75 18.30
C ALA A 77 7.78 10.48 18.16
N SER A 78 6.52 10.64 17.75
CA SER A 78 5.64 9.51 17.44
C SER A 78 6.13 8.72 16.23
N GLU A 79 5.86 7.41 16.23
CA GLU A 79 6.19 6.55 15.10
C GLU A 79 5.18 6.74 13.97
N THR A 80 5.61 7.47 12.95
CA THR A 80 4.84 7.72 11.73
C THR A 80 5.69 7.39 10.50
N GLU A 81 5.06 7.09 9.37
CA GLU A 81 5.78 6.78 8.13
C GLU A 81 6.74 7.92 7.71
N SER A 82 6.28 9.17 7.80
CA SER A 82 7.10 10.35 7.47
C SER A 82 8.24 10.53 8.46
N HIS A 83 7.98 10.37 9.77
CA HIS A 83 9.03 10.51 10.76
C HIS A 83 10.08 9.42 10.58
N THR A 84 9.68 8.15 10.65
CA THR A 84 10.58 7.00 10.64
C THR A 84 11.45 6.94 9.38
N LEU A 85 10.91 7.34 8.22
CA LEU A 85 11.64 7.23 6.94
C LEU A 85 12.35 8.52 6.49
N LEU A 86 11.89 9.70 6.90
CA LEU A 86 12.37 10.97 6.32
C LEU A 86 12.85 12.00 7.34
N GLN A 87 12.27 12.01 8.55
CA GLN A 87 12.53 13.09 9.53
C GLN A 87 13.28 12.62 10.78
N CYS A 88 13.35 11.31 10.99
CA CYS A 88 13.99 10.72 12.15
C CYS A 88 15.49 11.05 12.10
N PRO A 89 16.08 11.59 13.18
CA PRO A 89 17.51 11.90 13.25
C PRO A 89 18.40 10.72 12.83
N PHE A 90 17.99 9.50 13.20
CA PHE A 90 18.66 8.27 12.78
C PHE A 90 18.63 8.08 11.26
N ALA A 91 17.46 8.22 10.64
CA ALA A 91 17.29 8.08 9.19
C ALA A 91 18.03 9.15 8.39
N VAL A 92 18.08 10.39 8.91
CA VAL A 92 18.81 11.50 8.29
C VAL A 92 20.33 11.36 8.44
N SER A 93 20.79 10.64 9.45
CA SER A 93 22.22 10.41 9.70
C SER A 93 22.83 9.22 8.94
N LEU A 94 22.01 8.44 8.23
CA LEU A 94 22.43 7.32 7.36
C LEU A 94 22.89 7.83 5.99
#